data_AF-A0A448BAL2-F1
#
_entry.id   AF-A0A448BAL2-F1
#
_cell.length_a   1.000
_cell.length_b   1.000
_cell.length_c   1.000
_cell.angle_alpha   90.00
_cell.angle_beta   90.00
_cell.angle_gamma   90.00
#
_symmetry.space_group_name_H-M   'P 1'
#
loop_
_entity.id
_entity.type
_entity.pdbx_description
1 polymer ?
#
loop_
_entity_poly.entity_id
_entity_poly.type
_entity_poly.pdbx_seq_one_letter_code
_entity_poly.pdbx_strand_id
1 'polypeptide(L)' 'MATNKPTGDGHRNGAVKGRSQTYNPQTDSWVKRDTATGRFMDVKTSSNTPFKGVTKEK' A
#
# COMPACT_ATOMS: atom_id res chain seq x y z
N MET A 1 36.52 -9.84 1.92
CA MET A 1 35.61 -10.18 0.82
C MET A 1 34.31 -9.41 1.01
N ALA A 2 33.96 -8.49 0.11
CA ALA A 2 32.68 -7.79 0.18
C ALA A 2 31.60 -8.69 -0.47
N THR A 3 30.75 -9.30 0.35
CA THR A 3 29.62 -10.09 -0.15
C THR A 3 28.54 -9.12 -0.64
N ASN A 4 28.49 -8.85 -1.95
CA ASN A 4 27.34 -8.19 -2.55
C ASN A 4 26.10 -9.07 -2.30
N LYS A 5 25.20 -8.64 -1.41
CA LYS A 5 23.88 -9.27 -1.24
C LYS A 5 23.22 -9.35 -2.61
N PRO A 6 22.55 -10.46 -2.96
CA PRO A 6 21.81 -10.54 -4.21
C PRO A 6 20.78 -9.41 -4.22
N THR A 7 20.99 -8.44 -5.11
CA THR A 7 19.99 -7.43 -5.42
C THR A 7 18.93 -8.13 -6.26
N GLY A 8 17.69 -8.23 -5.78
CA GLY A 8 16.57 -8.53 -6.68
C GLY A 8 15.65 -9.70 -6.31
N ASP A 9 15.10 -9.71 -5.11
CA ASP A 9 13.88 -10.46 -4.76
C ASP A 9 12.59 -9.70 -5.17
N GLY A 10 12.71 -8.69 -6.06
CA GLY A 10 11.58 -7.99 -6.68
C GLY A 10 10.69 -7.19 -5.73
N HIS A 11 11.01 -7.17 -4.43
CA HIS A 11 10.22 -6.52 -3.41
C HIS A 11 10.62 -5.05 -3.25
N ARG A 12 9.63 -4.21 -2.95
CA ARG A 12 9.85 -2.79 -2.67
C ARG A 12 10.48 -2.63 -1.30
N ASN A 13 11.62 -1.95 -1.25
CA ASN A 13 12.22 -1.47 -0.01
C ASN A 13 11.60 -0.13 0.39
N GLY A 14 10.77 -0.13 1.44
CA GLY A 14 10.19 1.08 2.02
C GLY A 14 8.71 1.32 1.71
N ALA A 15 8.16 2.37 2.31
CA ALA A 15 6.75 2.74 2.20
C ALA A 15 6.38 3.26 0.81
N VAL A 16 5.13 3.04 0.41
CA VAL A 16 4.55 3.60 -0.82
C VAL A 16 4.27 5.08 -0.61
N LYS A 17 5.01 5.94 -1.31
CA LYS A 17 4.77 7.38 -1.32
C LYS A 17 3.67 7.73 -2.31
N GLY A 18 2.95 8.84 -2.08
CA GLY A 18 1.86 9.30 -2.98
C GLY A 18 0.57 8.48 -2.88
N ARG A 19 0.47 7.58 -1.89
CA ARG A 19 -0.67 6.72 -1.66
C ARG A 19 -1.05 6.74 -0.19
N SER A 20 -2.33 6.84 0.06
CA SER A 20 -2.93 6.65 1.37
C SER A 20 -4.00 5.56 1.27
N GLN A 21 -4.43 5.04 2.41
CA GLN A 21 -5.53 4.08 2.46
C GLN A 21 -6.50 4.39 3.58
N THR A 22 -7.77 4.13 3.31
CA THR A 22 -8.86 4.25 4.28
C THR A 22 -9.66 2.94 4.33
N TYR A 23 -10.30 2.68 5.46
CA TYR A 23 -11.14 1.51 5.66
C TYR A 23 -12.60 1.86 5.37
N ASN A 24 -13.23 1.09 4.49
CA ASN A 24 -14.66 1.21 4.21
C ASN A 24 -15.44 0.19 5.06
N PRO A 25 -16.18 0.63 6.08
CA PRO A 25 -16.95 -0.27 6.94
C PRO A 25 -18.17 -0.87 6.24
N GLN A 26 -18.65 -0.29 5.13
CA GLN A 26 -19.83 -0.80 4.41
C GLN A 26 -19.51 -2.07 3.62
N THR A 27 -18.31 -2.12 3.05
CA THR A 27 -17.83 -3.25 2.24
C THR A 27 -16.79 -4.08 2.98
N ASP A 28 -16.50 -3.74 4.24
CA ASP A 28 -15.46 -4.35 5.07
C ASP A 28 -14.14 -4.53 4.30
N SER A 29 -13.65 -3.44 3.70
CA SER A 29 -12.51 -3.48 2.77
C SER A 29 -11.64 -2.23 2.85
N TRP A 30 -10.35 -2.39 2.55
CA TRP A 30 -9.38 -1.29 2.48
C TRP A 30 -9.34 -0.69 1.07
N VAL A 31 -9.36 0.65 0.98
CA VAL A 31 -9.36 1.38 -0.29
C VAL A 31 -8.12 2.27 -0.37
N LYS A 32 -7.40 2.22 -1.50
CA LYS A 32 -6.31 3.16 -1.79
C LYS A 32 -6.86 4.48 -2.31
N ARG A 33 -6.29 5.57 -1.81
CA ARG A 33 -6.52 6.93 -2.30
C ARG A 33 -5.20 7.52 -2.80
N ASP A 34 -5.28 8.27 -3.89
CA ASP A 34 -4.17 9.08 -4.38
C ASP A 34 -4.05 10.35 -3.53
N THR A 35 -2.89 10.59 -2.93
CA THR A 35 -2.72 11.72 -1.99
C THR A 35 -2.64 13.08 -2.67
N ALA A 36 -2.40 13.13 -3.99
CA ALA A 36 -2.31 14.39 -4.73
C ALA A 36 -3.67 14.84 -5.27
N THR A 37 -4.49 13.89 -5.71
CA THR A 37 -5.78 14.15 -6.37
C THR A 37 -6.98 13.82 -5.49
N GLY A 38 -6.80 13.06 -4.40
CA GLY A 38 -7.88 12.61 -3.51
C GLY A 38 -8.76 11.50 -4.09
N ARG A 39 -8.45 11.00 -5.30
CA ARG A 39 -9.25 9.98 -5.97
C ARG A 39 -9.07 8.61 -5.34
N PHE A 40 -10.17 7.89 -5.15
CA PHE A 40 -10.13 6.47 -4.85
C PHE A 40 -9.66 5.70 -6.08
N MET A 41 -8.72 4.78 -5.89
CA MET A 41 -8.10 4.07 -7.01
C MET A 41 -8.40 2.58 -7.01
N ASP A 42 -8.26 1.93 -5.87
CA ASP A 42 -8.28 0.47 -5.82
C ASP A 42 -8.82 -0.02 -4.48
N VAL A 43 -9.69 -1.03 -4.52
CA VAL A 43 -10.30 -1.66 -3.36
C VAL A 43 -9.62 -3.01 -3.15
N LYS A 44 -9.24 -3.32 -1.91
CA LYS A 44 -8.55 -4.56 -1.61
C LYS A 44 -9.53 -5.73 -1.64
N THR A 45 -9.42 -6.54 -2.68
CA THR A 45 -10.25 -7.75 -2.87
C THR A 45 -9.57 -9.02 -2.36
N SER A 46 -8.24 -9.00 -2.18
CA SER A 46 -7.47 -10.19 -1.81
C SER A 46 -7.52 -10.55 -0.32
N SER A 47 -7.82 -9.59 0.55
CA SER A 47 -7.96 -9.80 2.01
C SER A 47 -8.48 -8.54 2.69
N ASN A 48 -9.09 -8.70 3.87
CA ASN A 48 -9.57 -7.59 4.69
C ASN A 48 -8.47 -6.95 5.58
N THR A 49 -7.23 -6.95 5.10
CA THR A 49 -6.10 -6.32 5.81
C THR A 49 -5.65 -5.06 5.07
N PRO A 50 -4.95 -4.12 5.71
CA PRO A 50 -4.42 -2.95 5.00
C PRO A 50 -3.48 -3.34 3.85
N PHE A 51 -3.37 -2.49 2.83
CA PHE A 51 -2.32 -2.61 1.81
C PHE A 51 -0.94 -2.50 2.45
N LYS A 52 -0.05 -3.45 2.11
CA LYS A 52 1.31 -3.48 2.62
C LYS A 52 2.06 -2.21 2.22
N GLY A 53 2.63 -1.53 3.22
CA GLY A 53 3.46 -0.35 3.01
C GLY A 53 2.72 0.93 2.62
N VAL A 54 1.39 0.95 2.58
CA VAL A 54 0.60 2.17 2.31
C VAL A 54 0.18 2.81 3.65
N THR A 55 0.30 4.13 3.77
CA THR A 55 -0.05 4.84 5.01
C THR A 55 -1.56 4.88 5.22
N LYS A 56 -2.03 4.58 6.43
CA LYS A 56 -3.45 4.74 6.81
C LYS A 56 -3.78 6.22 7.00
N GLU A 57 -4.90 6.65 6.46
CA GLU A 57 -5.48 7.96 6.76
C GLU A 57 -5.94 7.99 8.23
N LYS A 58 -5.77 9.13 8.89
CA LYS A 58 -6.26 9.35 10.26
C LYS A 58 -7.69 9.88 10.22
#